data_AF-A0A2M6VMI4-F1
#
_entry.id   AF-A0A2M6VMI4-F1
#
_cell.length_a   1.000
_cell.length_b   1.000
_cell.length_c   1.000
_cell.angle_alpha   90.00
_cell.angle_beta   90.00
_cell.angle_gamma   90.00
#
_symmetry.space_group_name_H-M   'P 1'
#
loop_
_entity.id
_entity.type
_entity.pdbx_description
1 polymer ?
#
loop_
_entity_poly.entity_id
_entity_poly.type
_entity_poly.pdbx_seq_one_letter_code
_entity_poly.pdbx_strand_id
1 'polypeptide(L)' 'MEMRAELVDHVRLIVQSEGWTQAQVAQRFGVAQSRVSDLLSGKTEKFSLDMLITLASRVGCKVELSVE' A
#
# COMPACT_ATOMS: atom_id res chain seq x y z
N MET A 1 -5.70 -5.39 13.91
CA MET A 1 -4.65 -5.93 13.01
C MET A 1 -5.20 -6.12 11.59
N GLU A 2 -6.47 -6.50 11.44
CA GLU A 2 -7.12 -6.73 10.15
C GLU A 2 -7.04 -5.54 9.18
N MET A 3 -7.40 -4.32 9.59
CA MET A 3 -7.40 -3.16 8.69
C MET A 3 -6.05 -2.90 7.99
N ARG A 4 -4.92 -3.10 8.68
CA ARG A 4 -3.60 -2.91 8.06
C ARG A 4 -3.28 -4.01 7.06
N ALA A 5 -3.64 -5.25 7.38
CA ALA A 5 -3.46 -6.38 6.47
C ALA A 5 -4.31 -6.21 5.21
N GLU A 6 -5.58 -5.84 5.38
CA GLU A 6 -6.50 -5.59 4.27
C GLU A 6 -6.00 -4.45 3.36
N LEU A 7 -5.56 -3.32 3.92
CA LEU A 7 -5.00 -2.23 3.11
C LEU A 7 -3.72 -2.66 2.38
N VAL A 8 -2.82 -3.39 3.04
CA VAL A 8 -1.60 -3.89 2.40
C VAL A 8 -1.95 -4.80 1.23
N ASP A 9 -2.84 -5.76 1.43
CA ASP A 9 -3.21 -6.71 0.38
C ASP A 9 -3.93 -6.02 -0.78
N HIS A 10 -4.81 -5.05 -0.50
CA HIS A 10 -5.49 -4.30 -1.54
C HIS A 10 -4.51 -3.47 -2.39
N VAL A 11 -3.58 -2.76 -1.76
CA VAL A 11 -2.56 -1.98 -2.48
C VAL A 11 -1.63 -2.90 -3.27
N ARG A 12 -1.28 -4.08 -2.75
CA ARG A 12 -0.47 -5.08 -3.47
C ARG A 12 -1.18 -5.58 -4.73
N LEU A 13 -2.47 -5.89 -4.64
CA LEU A 13 -3.27 -6.35 -5.77
C LEU A 13 -3.30 -5.32 -6.90
N ILE A 14 -3.49 -4.03 -6.57
CA ILE A 14 -3.47 -2.95 -7.56
C ILE A 14 -2.09 -2.83 -8.21
N VAL A 15 -1.03 -2.84 -7.42
CA VAL A 15 0.33 -2.76 -7.96
C VAL A 15 0.64 -3.94 -8.89
N GLN A 16 0.15 -5.14 -8.55
CA GLN A 16 0.33 -6.34 -9.36
C GLN A 16 -0.50 -6.32 -10.65
N SER A 17 -1.75 -5.83 -10.61
CA SER A 17 -2.61 -5.75 -11.80
C SER A 17 -2.09 -4.76 -12.85
N GLU A 18 -1.36 -3.74 -12.41
CA GLU A 18 -0.78 -2.72 -13.30
C GLU A 18 0.53 -3.15 -13.97
N GLY A 19 1.15 -4.25 -13.53
CA GLY A 19 2.41 -4.75 -14.10
C GLY A 19 3.63 -3.84 -13.86
N TRP A 20 3.58 -2.96 -12.85
CA TRP A 20 4.67 -2.03 -12.56
C TRP A 20 5.86 -2.72 -11.88
N THR A 21 7.06 -2.29 -12.23
CA THR A 21 8.28 -2.63 -11.47
C THR A 21 8.30 -1.93 -10.11
N GLN A 22 9.07 -2.45 -9.15
CA GLN A 22 9.20 -1.81 -7.84
C GLN A 22 9.68 -0.36 -7.91
N ALA A 23 10.54 -0.03 -8.87
CA ALA A 23 11.02 1.35 -9.08
C ALA A 23 9.91 2.28 -9.57
N GLN A 24 9.06 1.81 -10.48
CA GLN A 24 7.90 2.58 -10.96
C GLN A 24 6.86 2.80 -9.87
N VAL A 25 6.65 1.81 -9.00
CA VAL A 25 5.79 1.93 -7.82
C VAL A 25 6.39 2.94 -6.84
N ALA A 26 7.70 2.85 -6.58
CA ALA A 26 8.41 3.76 -5.67
C ALA A 26 8.24 5.23 -6.12
N GLN A 27 8.39 5.48 -7.42
CA GLN A 27 8.18 6.81 -8.00
C GLN A 27 6.73 7.29 -7.86
N ARG A 28 5.75 6.46 -8.20
CA ARG A 28 4.31 6.79 -8.08
C ARG A 28 3.90 7.03 -6.63
N PHE A 29 4.43 6.22 -5.72
CA PHE A 29 4.12 6.27 -4.32
C PHE A 29 4.95 7.33 -3.61
N GLY A 30 5.95 7.96 -4.23
CA GLY A 30 6.84 8.92 -3.58
C GLY A 30 7.57 8.33 -2.37
N VAL A 31 8.00 7.07 -2.45
CA VAL A 31 8.72 6.35 -1.39
C VAL A 31 9.99 5.69 -1.92
N ALA A 32 10.88 5.26 -1.03
CA ALA A 32 12.04 4.46 -1.42
C ALA A 32 11.62 3.07 -1.97
N GLN A 33 12.42 2.49 -2.88
CA GLN A 33 12.18 1.15 -3.40
C GLN A 33 12.15 0.07 -2.30
N SER A 34 12.99 0.19 -1.26
CA SER A 34 12.97 -0.73 -0.11
C SER A 34 11.62 -0.77 0.60
N ARG A 35 10.92 0.38 0.66
CA ARG A 35 9.57 0.48 1.19
C ARG A 35 8.57 -0.25 0.32
N VAL A 36 8.71 -0.19 -1.00
CA VAL A 36 7.89 -0.98 -1.93
C VAL A 36 8.15 -2.48 -1.77
N SER A 37 9.41 -2.88 -1.60
CA SER A 37 9.74 -4.28 -1.33
C SER A 37 9.06 -4.78 -0.06
N ASP A 38 9.08 -3.99 1.01
CA ASP A 38 8.39 -4.35 2.26
C ASP A 38 6.86 -4.45 2.08
N LEU A 39 6.27 -3.53 1.30
CA LEU A 39 4.84 -3.55 0.96
C LEU A 39 4.46 -4.82 0.18
N LEU A 40 5.18 -5.11 -0.91
CA LEU A 40 4.92 -6.28 -1.76
C LEU A 40 5.15 -7.61 -1.04
N SER A 41 6.01 -7.61 -0.02
CA SER A 41 6.24 -8.76 0.86
C SER A 41 5.18 -8.92 1.95
N GLY A 42 4.19 -8.02 2.07
CA GLY A 42 3.12 -8.12 3.04
C GLY A 42 3.50 -7.73 4.48
N LYS A 43 4.59 -6.98 4.69
CA LYS A 43 5.12 -6.64 6.02
C LYS A 43 4.32 -5.54 6.73
N THR A 44 3.10 -5.86 7.16
CA THR A 44 2.14 -4.91 7.77
C THR A 44 2.69 -4.17 9.00
N GLU A 45 3.60 -4.79 9.75
CA GLU A 45 4.23 -4.24 10.95
C GLU A 45 5.13 -3.03 10.66
N LYS A 46 5.60 -2.89 9.42
CA LYS A 46 6.45 -1.77 8.99
C LYS A 46 5.67 -0.52 8.62
N PHE A 47 4.34 -0.59 8.55
CA PHE A 47 3.49 0.50 8.09
C PHE A 47 2.52 0.93 9.19
N SER A 48 2.45 2.24 9.44
CA SER A 48 1.33 2.82 10.18
C SER A 48 0.05 2.72 9.35
N LEU A 49 -1.10 2.76 10.02
CA LEU A 49 -2.39 2.81 9.32
C LEU A 49 -2.49 4.06 8.42
N ASP A 50 -2.08 5.22 8.94
CA ASP A 50 -2.04 6.49 8.20
C ASP A 50 -1.21 6.42 6.91
N MET A 51 -0.05 5.75 6.97
CA MET A 51 0.79 5.53 5.79
C MET A 51 0.07 4.65 4.77
N LEU A 52 -0.59 3.58 5.20
CA LEU A 52 -1.33 2.69 4.29
C LEU A 52 -2.50 3.39 3.63
N ILE A 53 -3.23 4.22 4.36
CA ILE A 53 -4.30 5.06 3.81
C ILE A 53 -3.71 6.00 2.75
N THR A 54 -2.60 6.66 3.06
CA THR A 54 -1.91 7.54 2.10
C THR A 54 -1.48 6.80 0.82
N LEU A 55 -0.93 5.59 0.95
CA LEU A 55 -0.52 4.78 -0.20
C LEU A 55 -1.74 4.33 -1.03
N ALA A 56 -2.81 3.90 -0.37
CA ALA A 56 -4.06 3.51 -1.03
C ALA A 56 -4.66 4.70 -1.81
N SER A 57 -4.70 5.89 -1.22
CA SER A 57 -5.17 7.09 -1.92
C SER A 57 -4.31 7.47 -3.14
N ARG A 58 -2.99 7.25 -3.08
CA ARG A 58 -2.09 7.50 -4.23
C ARG A 58 -2.33 6.57 -5.41
N VAL A 59 -2.94 5.41 -5.19
CA VAL A 59 -3.35 4.48 -6.26
C VAL A 59 -4.83 4.61 -6.62
N GLY A 60 -5.50 5.68 -6.17
CA GLY A 60 -6.89 5.96 -6.52
C GLY A 60 -7.92 5.19 -5.68
N CYS A 61 -7.53 4.54 -4.59
CA CYS A 61 -8.50 3.95 -3.67
C CYS A 61 -9.24 5.03 -2.89
N LYS A 62 -10.56 4.89 -2.83
CA LYS A 62 -11.38 5.56 -1.82
C LYS A 62 -11.36 4.70 -0.55
N VAL A 63 -10.85 5.26 0.55
CA VAL A 63 -10.84 4.57 1.85
C VAL A 63 -11.97 5.15 2.70
N GLU A 64 -12.83 4.28 3.23
CA GLU A 64 -13.90 4.64 4.17
C GLU A 64 -13.63 3.96 5.51
N LEU A 65 -13.72 4.74 6.60
CA LEU A 65 -13.59 4.23 7.96
C LEU A 65 -14.97 4.27 8.61
N SER A 66 -15.43 3.11 9.07
CA SER A 66 -16.60 2.99 9.94
C SER A 66 -16.15 2.59 11.34
N VAL A 67 -16.73 3.21 12.36
CA VAL A 67 -16.52 2.87 13.77
C VAL A 67 -17.90 2.69 14.37
N GLU A 68 -18.16 1.49 14.90
CA GLU A 68 -19.37 1.15 15.66
C GLU A 68 -19.12 1.24 17.16
#